data_AF-A0A087TDV6-F1
#
_entry.id   AF-A0A087TDV6-F1
#
_cell.length_a   1.000
_cell.length_b   1.000
_cell.length_c   1.000
_cell.angle_alpha   90.00
_cell.angle_beta   90.00
_cell.angle_gamma   90.00
#
_symmetry.space_group_name_H-M   'P 1'
#
loop_
_entity.id
_entity.type
_entity.pdbx_description
1 polymer ?
#
loop_
_entity_poly.entity_id
_entity_poly.type
_entity_poly.pdbx_seq_one_letter_code
_entity_poly.pdbx_strand_id
1 'polypeptide(L)'
;MLVGPFFQYIAMILFPSSAEVRKGRALLKKTVENIIEDHVKTFNPSHLRDYVDVYLDQRRKLEKNEELQASSFTMDRLRAISMNMMMEGTESVTSALTTLLTAISKHPVEQKLAQEELDTVVGKERLPSWLDRQNLPYLEAMIQELYRT
;
A
#
# COMPACT_ATOMS: atom_id res chain seq x y z
N MET A 1 33.13 -13.78 -16.99
CA MET A 1 31.93 -13.56 -16.14
C MET A 1 31.72 -12.07 -16.01
N LEU A 2 30.68 -11.53 -16.63
CA LEU A 2 30.36 -10.11 -16.65
C LEU A 2 29.55 -9.76 -15.40
N VAL A 3 30.21 -9.61 -14.25
CA VAL A 3 29.55 -9.25 -13.01
C VAL A 3 30.27 -8.04 -12.42
N GLY A 4 29.73 -6.85 -12.71
CA GLY A 4 30.19 -5.59 -12.17
C GLY A 4 29.11 -4.50 -12.36
N PRO A 5 29.07 -3.46 -11.51
CA PRO A 5 28.02 -2.43 -11.53
C PRO A 5 27.87 -1.77 -12.91
N PHE A 6 28.95 -1.68 -13.69
CA PHE A 6 28.96 -1.21 -15.07
C PHE A 6 27.96 -1.95 -15.97
N PHE A 7 27.83 -3.27 -15.85
CA PHE A 7 26.89 -4.06 -16.65
C PHE A 7 25.45 -3.93 -16.18
N GLN A 8 25.20 -3.68 -14.89
CA GLN A 8 23.86 -3.35 -14.38
C GLN A 8 23.36 -2.02 -14.95
N TYR A 9 24.23 -1.00 -15.01
CA TYR A 9 23.88 0.28 -15.62
C TYR A 9 23.62 0.16 -17.13
N ILE A 10 24.42 -0.62 -17.85
CA ILE A 10 24.22 -0.86 -19.28
C ILE A 10 22.94 -1.65 -19.56
N ALA A 11 22.65 -2.70 -18.77
CA ALA A 11 21.38 -3.44 -18.86
C ALA A 11 20.18 -2.51 -18.65
N MET A 12 20.23 -1.64 -17.63
CA MET A 12 19.21 -0.62 -17.38
C MET A 12 19.08 0.46 -18.45
N ILE A 13 20.01 0.56 -19.41
CA ILE A 13 19.91 1.53 -20.51
C ILE A 13 19.46 0.85 -21.80
N LEU A 14 19.90 -0.40 -22.03
CA LEU A 14 19.68 -1.13 -23.28
C LEU A 14 18.30 -1.80 -23.39
N PHE A 15 17.61 -2.09 -22.28
CA PHE A 15 16.27 -2.67 -22.34
C PHE A 15 15.20 -1.57 -22.45
N PRO A 16 14.33 -1.57 -23.47
CA PRO A 16 13.27 -0.56 -23.63
C PRO A 16 12.34 -0.45 -22.40
N SER A 17 12.15 -1.55 -21.67
CA SER A 17 11.41 -1.60 -20.39
C SER A 17 11.99 -0.68 -19.31
N SER A 18 13.29 -0.36 -19.38
CA SER A 18 13.94 0.56 -18.44
C SER A 18 13.45 2.01 -18.57
N ALA A 19 13.04 2.43 -19.76
CA ALA A 19 12.46 3.76 -19.96
C ALA A 19 11.11 3.86 -19.26
N GLU A 20 10.28 2.83 -19.40
CA GLU A 20 8.98 2.74 -18.73
C GLU A 20 9.11 2.62 -17.21
N VAL A 21 10.05 1.81 -16.72
CA VAL A 21 10.35 1.72 -15.28
C VAL A 21 10.80 3.08 -14.72
N ARG A 22 11.63 3.83 -15.46
CA ARG A 22 12.04 5.18 -15.04
C ARG A 22 10.87 6.16 -15.00
N LYS A 23 9.97 6.13 -15.99
CA LYS A 23 8.74 6.94 -15.99
C LYS A 23 7.85 6.60 -14.80
N GLY A 24 7.61 5.31 -14.54
CA GLY A 24 6.82 4.85 -13.40
C GLY A 24 7.40 5.29 -12.06
N ARG A 25 8.71 5.12 -11.87
CA ARG A 25 9.42 5.58 -10.67
C ARG A 25 9.34 7.10 -10.49
N ALA A 26 9.48 7.87 -11.57
CA ALA A 26 9.37 9.32 -11.53
C ALA A 26 7.96 9.78 -11.16
N LEU A 27 6.93 9.12 -11.71
CA LEU A 27 5.53 9.39 -11.38
C LEU A 27 5.24 9.10 -9.91
N LEU A 28 5.63 7.92 -9.42
CA LEU A 28 5.47 7.54 -8.02
C LEU A 28 6.16 8.55 -7.09
N LYS A 29 7.42 8.88 -7.39
CA LYS A 29 8.19 9.86 -6.62
C LYS A 29 7.44 11.19 -6.54
N LYS A 30 6.98 11.71 -7.68
CA LYS A 30 6.22 12.98 -7.74
C LYS A 30 4.94 12.91 -6.90
N THR A 31 4.19 11.82 -6.98
CA THR A 31 2.97 11.64 -6.19
C THR A 31 3.26 11.65 -4.69
N VAL A 32 4.28 10.92 -4.25
CA VAL A 32 4.69 10.88 -2.84
C VAL A 32 5.20 12.23 -2.35
N GLU A 33 5.99 12.93 -3.17
CA GLU A 33 6.48 14.27 -2.84
C GLU A 33 5.33 15.26 -2.64
N ASN A 34 4.34 15.27 -3.54
CA ASN A 34 3.15 16.11 -3.39
C ASN A 34 2.39 15.79 -2.09
N ILE A 35 2.19 14.51 -1.77
CA ILE A 35 1.52 14.08 -0.53
C ILE A 35 2.28 14.57 0.69
N ILE A 36 3.61 14.37 0.73
CA ILE A 36 4.43 14.80 1.87
C ILE A 36 4.43 16.32 2.01
N GLU A 37 4.53 17.06 0.90
CA GLU A 37 4.46 18.53 0.91
C GLU A 37 3.14 19.04 1.48
N ASP A 38 2.02 18.44 1.08
CA ASP A 38 0.70 18.80 1.59
C ASP A 38 0.62 18.49 3.09
N HIS A 39 1.17 17.36 3.54
CA HIS A 39 1.25 17.02 4.96
C HIS A 39 2.07 18.03 5.76
N VAL A 40 3.24 18.42 5.24
CA VAL A 40 4.10 19.43 5.88
C VAL A 40 3.39 20.78 5.98
N LYS A 41 2.67 21.22 4.93
CA LYS A 41 1.93 22.50 4.93
C LYS A 41 0.75 22.51 5.92
N THR A 42 0.08 21.37 6.07
CA THR A 42 -1.14 21.22 6.87
C THR A 42 -0.89 20.53 8.22
N PHE A 43 0.38 20.37 8.60
CA PHE A 43 0.78 19.61 9.76
C PHE A 43 0.21 20.21 11.06
N ASN A 44 -0.50 19.38 11.84
CA ASN A 44 -1.02 19.75 13.15
C ASN A 44 -0.59 18.73 14.21
N PRO A 45 0.24 19.11 15.20
CA PRO A 45 0.69 18.20 16.25
C PRO A 45 -0.45 17.67 17.15
N SER A 46 -1.60 18.35 17.19
CA SER A 46 -2.74 17.94 18.00
C SER A 46 -3.65 16.95 17.27
N HIS A 47 -3.45 16.75 15.96
CA HIS A 47 -4.27 15.89 15.13
C HIS A 47 -3.41 15.25 14.03
N LEU A 48 -2.89 14.06 14.33
CA LEU A 48 -2.08 13.27 13.40
C LEU A 48 -3.00 12.42 12.52
N ARG A 49 -2.96 12.63 11.21
CA ARG A 49 -3.87 11.96 10.26
C ARG A 49 -3.42 10.56 9.88
N ASP A 50 -2.13 10.41 9.59
CA ASP A 50 -1.58 9.18 9.03
C ASP A 50 -0.10 8.97 9.37
N TYR A 51 0.51 7.97 8.74
CA TYR A 51 1.93 7.64 8.89
C TYR A 51 2.85 8.85 8.67
N VAL A 52 2.57 9.73 7.70
CA VAL A 52 3.42 10.88 7.38
C VAL A 52 3.39 11.86 8.55
N ASP A 53 2.22 12.20 9.07
CA ASP A 53 2.09 13.09 10.23
C ASP A 53 2.74 12.50 11.48
N VAL A 54 2.57 11.21 11.74
CA VAL A 54 3.23 10.53 12.87
C VAL A 54 4.76 10.60 12.74
N TYR A 55 5.28 10.43 11.52
CA TYR A 55 6.72 10.57 11.26
C TYR A 55 7.20 12.01 11.48
N LEU A 56 6.44 13.00 11.02
CA LEU A 56 6.75 14.42 11.21
C LEU A 56 6.70 14.83 12.70
N ASP A 57 5.74 14.33 13.47
CA ASP A 57 5.67 14.54 14.91
C ASP A 57 6.87 13.92 15.64
N GLN A 58 7.28 12.71 15.26
CA GLN A 58 8.46 12.07 15.83
C GLN A 58 9.74 12.86 15.52
N ARG A 59 9.90 13.35 14.28
CA ARG A 59 11.01 14.25 13.92
C ARG A 59 11.03 15.49 14.81
N ARG A 60 9.85 16.11 15.02
CA ARG A 60 9.72 17.31 15.85
C ARG A 60 10.13 17.05 17.30
N LYS A 61 9.78 15.90 17.87
CA LYS A 61 10.20 15.50 19.23
C LYS A 61 11.72 15.33 19.32
N LEU A 62 12.33 14.68 18.33
CA LEU A 62 13.78 14.51 18.26
C LEU A 62 14.52 15.83 18.07
N GLU A 63 13.94 16.77 17.33
CA GLU A 63 14.49 18.12 17.15
C GLU A 63 14.50 18.90 18.48
N LYS A 64 13.41 18.82 19.25
CA LYS A 64 13.33 19.43 20.59
C LYS A 64 14.35 18.86 21.58
N ASN A 65 14.70 17.59 21.44
CA ASN A 65 15.68 16.92 22.28
C ASN A 65 17.12 17.04 21.75
N GLU A 66 17.34 17.77 20.64
CA GLU A 66 18.64 17.90 19.97
C GLU A 66 19.23 16.57 19.45
N GLU A 67 18.40 15.52 19.33
CA GLU A 67 18.80 14.16 18.91
C GLU A 67 18.56 13.90 17.42
N LEU A 68 17.88 14.81 16.70
CA LEU A 68 17.47 14.61 15.31
C LEU A 68 18.65 14.26 14.39
N GLN A 69 19.81 14.90 14.57
CA GLN A 69 21.00 14.70 13.74
C GLN A 69 21.63 13.31 13.92
N ALA A 70 21.55 12.74 15.12
CA ALA A 70 22.01 11.37 15.41
C ALA A 70 20.95 10.32 15.08
N SER A 71 19.70 10.74 14.86
CA SER A 71 18.58 9.85 14.58
C SER A 71 18.55 9.38 13.13
N SER A 72 17.84 8.28 12.89
CA SER A 72 17.59 7.81 11.53
C SER A 72 16.36 8.44 10.87
N PHE A 73 15.74 9.43 11.51
CA PHE A 73 14.57 10.12 10.98
C PHE A 73 15.03 11.23 10.04
N THR A 74 15.14 10.94 8.75
CA THR A 74 15.48 11.90 7.68
C THR A 74 14.31 12.07 6.71
N MET A 75 14.21 13.22 6.04
CA MET A 75 13.16 13.42 5.03
C MET A 75 13.30 12.47 3.84
N ASP A 76 14.53 12.09 3.48
CA ASP A 76 14.77 11.10 2.44
C ASP A 76 14.28 9.71 2.83
N ARG A 77 14.42 9.34 4.11
CA ARG A 77 13.88 8.08 4.61
C ARG A 77 12.36 8.10 4.66
N LEU A 78 11.73 9.22 5.04
CA LEU A 78 10.28 9.39 4.93
C LEU A 78 9.80 9.17 3.49
N ARG A 79 10.44 9.83 2.51
CA ARG A 79 10.12 9.67 1.09
C ARG A 79 10.29 8.22 0.64
N ALA A 80 11.43 7.59 0.96
CA ALA A 80 11.72 6.22 0.56
C ALA A 80 10.71 5.21 1.12
N ILE A 81 10.38 5.31 2.41
CA ILE A 81 9.38 4.41 3.04
C ILE A 81 8.00 4.66 2.45
N SER A 82 7.60 5.92 2.27
CA SER A 82 6.28 6.26 1.70
C SER A 82 6.13 5.75 0.27
N MET A 83 7.18 5.86 -0.55
CA MET A 83 7.23 5.26 -1.89
C MET A 83 7.11 3.74 -1.84
N ASN A 84 7.82 3.09 -0.90
CA ASN A 84 7.77 1.65 -0.74
C ASN A 84 6.36 1.17 -0.36
N MET A 85 5.76 1.79 0.67
CA MET A 85 4.42 1.48 1.14
C MET A 85 3.37 1.62 0.04
N MET A 86 3.43 2.70 -0.75
CA MET A 86 2.50 2.89 -1.87
C MET A 86 2.65 1.81 -2.94
N MET A 87 3.89 1.46 -3.31
CA MET A 87 4.13 0.40 -4.31
C MET A 87 3.64 -0.96 -3.83
N GLU A 88 4.14 -1.42 -2.69
CA GLU A 88 3.84 -2.75 -2.15
C GLU A 88 2.36 -2.89 -1.82
N GLY A 89 1.73 -1.85 -1.27
CA GLY A 89 0.30 -1.83 -0.96
C GLY A 89 -0.57 -1.91 -2.21
N THR A 90 -0.18 -1.22 -3.29
CA THR A 90 -0.96 -1.23 -4.54
C THR A 90 -0.86 -2.58 -5.25
N GLU A 91 0.35 -3.13 -5.38
CA GLU A 91 0.58 -4.39 -6.08
C GLU A 91 -0.13 -5.56 -5.39
N SER A 92 0.05 -5.69 -4.08
CA SER A 92 -0.53 -6.79 -3.30
C SER A 92 -2.06 -6.80 -3.34
N VAL A 93 -2.70 -5.65 -3.12
CA VAL A 93 -4.16 -5.53 -3.14
C VAL A 93 -4.71 -5.75 -4.55
N THR A 94 -4.05 -5.21 -5.58
CA THR A 94 -4.47 -5.42 -6.99
C THR A 94 -4.39 -6.90 -7.37
N SER A 95 -3.31 -7.58 -6.97
CA SER A 95 -3.12 -9.00 -7.23
C SER A 95 -4.18 -9.83 -6.51
N ALA A 96 -4.45 -9.54 -5.23
CA ALA A 96 -5.48 -10.23 -4.45
C ALA A 96 -6.88 -10.08 -5.06
N LEU A 97 -7.28 -8.86 -5.41
CA LEU A 97 -8.58 -8.60 -6.05
C LEU A 97 -8.70 -9.29 -7.41
N THR A 98 -7.65 -9.22 -8.23
CA THR A 98 -7.63 -9.87 -9.55
C THR A 98 -7.76 -11.38 -9.42
N THR A 99 -7.05 -11.97 -8.46
CA THR A 99 -7.11 -13.41 -8.18
C THR A 99 -8.48 -13.80 -7.66
N LEU A 100 -9.05 -13.04 -6.73
CA LEU A 100 -10.39 -13.28 -6.19
C LEU A 100 -11.46 -13.26 -7.29
N LEU A 101 -11.49 -12.19 -8.10
CA LEU A 101 -12.45 -12.04 -9.20
C LEU A 101 -12.30 -13.17 -10.23
N THR A 102 -11.06 -13.57 -10.52
CA THR A 102 -10.78 -14.69 -11.41
C THR A 102 -11.28 -16.02 -10.81
N ALA A 103 -11.06 -16.24 -9.52
CA ALA A 103 -11.49 -17.46 -8.84
C ALA A 103 -13.02 -17.58 -8.81
N ILE A 104 -13.73 -16.54 -8.36
CA ILE A 104 -15.20 -16.56 -8.26
C ILE A 104 -15.87 -16.67 -9.63
N SER A 105 -15.27 -16.11 -10.70
CA SER A 105 -15.82 -16.23 -12.06
C SER A 105 -15.89 -17.68 -12.56
N LYS A 106 -15.05 -18.57 -11.99
CA LYS A 106 -15.02 -20.01 -12.30
C LYS A 106 -15.86 -20.84 -11.32
N HIS A 107 -16.31 -20.23 -10.22
CA HIS A 107 -16.99 -20.88 -9.09
C HIS A 107 -18.28 -20.11 -8.74
N PRO A 108 -19.27 -20.09 -9.66
CA PRO A 108 -20.48 -19.26 -9.50
C PRO A 108 -21.38 -19.72 -8.34
N VAL A 109 -21.31 -21.00 -7.95
CA VAL A 109 -22.08 -21.53 -6.81
C VAL A 109 -21.53 -20.95 -5.52
N GLU A 110 -20.21 -21.00 -5.35
CA GLU A 110 -19.49 -20.47 -4.20
C GLU A 110 -19.65 -18.95 -4.11
N GLN A 111 -19.57 -18.25 -5.25
CA GLN A 111 -19.89 -16.82 -5.32
C GLN A 111 -21.29 -16.52 -4.80
N LYS A 112 -22.30 -17.30 -5.22
CA LYS A 112 -23.69 -17.10 -4.80
C LYS A 112 -23.86 -17.33 -3.30
N LEU A 113 -23.23 -18.35 -2.73
CA LEU A 113 -23.27 -18.63 -1.29
C LEU A 113 -22.69 -17.47 -0.47
N ALA A 114 -21.56 -16.90 -0.90
CA ALA A 114 -20.98 -15.73 -0.23
C ALA A 114 -21.89 -14.48 -0.33
N GLN A 115 -22.56 -14.29 -1.48
CA GLN A 115 -23.53 -13.20 -1.65
C GLN A 115 -24.78 -13.39 -0.78
N GLU A 116 -25.29 -14.61 -0.68
CA GLU A 116 -26.44 -14.95 0.18
C GLU A 116 -26.12 -14.74 1.66
N GLU A 117 -24.92 -15.11 2.10
CA GLU A 117 -24.45 -14.83 3.46
C GLU A 117 -24.40 -13.32 3.72
N LEU A 118 -23.80 -12.55 2.79
CA LEU A 118 -23.69 -11.10 2.91
C LEU A 118 -25.06 -10.42 2.93
N ASP A 119 -25.97 -10.80 2.03
CA ASP A 119 -27.34 -10.28 1.96
C ASP A 119 -28.13 -10.60 3.23
N THR A 120 -27.89 -11.76 3.85
CA THR A 120 -28.58 -12.18 5.08
C THR A 120 -28.07 -11.41 6.31
N VAL A 121 -26.78 -11.18 6.41
CA VAL A 121 -26.13 -10.59 7.61
C VAL A 121 -26.15 -9.06 7.55
N VAL A 122 -25.82 -8.48 6.40
CA VAL A 122 -25.67 -7.02 6.23
C VAL A 122 -26.95 -6.40 5.71
N GLY A 123 -27.69 -7.11 4.85
CA GLY A 123 -28.82 -6.56 4.10
C GLY A 123 -28.38 -5.64 2.95
N LYS A 124 -29.36 -5.01 2.29
CA LYS A 124 -29.13 -4.16 1.10
C LYS A 124 -29.14 -2.66 1.37
N GLU A 125 -29.47 -2.27 2.59
CA GLU A 125 -29.67 -0.86 2.99
C GLU A 125 -28.37 -0.16 3.40
N ARG A 126 -27.28 -0.90 3.60
CA ARG A 126 -25.99 -0.36 4.05
C ARG A 126 -24.80 -1.13 3.50
N LEU A 127 -23.63 -0.51 3.55
CA LEU A 127 -22.35 -1.18 3.28
C LEU A 127 -21.93 -2.07 4.46
N PRO A 128 -21.13 -3.13 4.19
CA PRO A 128 -20.52 -3.94 5.24
C PRO A 128 -19.57 -3.11 6.12
N SER A 129 -19.45 -3.52 7.38
CA SER A 129 -18.55 -2.93 8.37
C SER A 129 -17.68 -3.99 9.04
N TRP A 130 -16.64 -3.56 9.77
CA TRP A 130 -15.77 -4.48 10.51
C TRP A 130 -16.50 -5.32 11.56
N LEU A 131 -17.62 -4.83 12.10
CA LEU A 131 -18.42 -5.54 13.09
C LEU A 131 -19.17 -6.74 12.48
N ASP A 132 -19.42 -6.72 11.17
CA ASP A 132 -20.13 -7.81 10.48
C ASP A 132 -19.23 -9.01 10.24
N ARG A 133 -17.90 -8.82 10.21
CA ARG A 133 -16.91 -9.83 9.83
C ARG A 133 -17.05 -11.14 10.61
N GLN A 134 -17.32 -11.05 11.92
CA GLN A 134 -17.49 -12.23 12.77
C GLN A 134 -18.72 -13.08 12.41
N ASN A 135 -19.70 -12.49 11.73
CA ASN A 135 -20.94 -13.12 11.29
C ASN A 135 -20.90 -13.52 9.81
N LEU A 136 -19.75 -13.37 9.13
CA LEU A 136 -19.55 -13.71 7.72
C LEU A 136 -18.52 -14.86 7.56
N PRO A 137 -18.73 -16.04 8.19
CA PRO A 137 -17.74 -17.12 8.20
C PRO A 137 -17.45 -17.71 6.82
N TYR A 138 -18.42 -17.75 5.91
CA TYR A 138 -18.22 -18.27 4.55
C TYR A 138 -17.37 -17.31 3.72
N LEU A 139 -17.69 -16.01 3.77
CA LEU A 139 -16.88 -14.98 3.11
C LEU A 139 -15.44 -14.94 3.68
N GLU A 140 -15.28 -15.08 4.99
CA GLU A 140 -13.97 -15.16 5.63
C GLU A 140 -13.20 -16.40 5.18
N ALA A 141 -13.84 -17.57 5.10
CA ALA A 141 -13.22 -18.80 4.59
C ALA A 141 -12.79 -18.66 3.12
N MET A 142 -13.59 -17.98 2.29
CA MET A 142 -13.23 -17.68 0.90
C MET A 142 -11.99 -16.80 0.80
N ILE A 143 -11.88 -15.77 1.65
CA ILE A 143 -10.67 -14.92 1.73
C ILE A 143 -9.47 -15.74 2.22
N GLN A 144 -9.66 -16.65 3.17
CA GLN A 144 -8.57 -17.52 3.63
C GLN A 144 -8.09 -18.47 2.52
N GLU A 145 -8.99 -19.05 1.74
CA GLU A 145 -8.62 -19.92 0.61
C GLU A 145 -7.87 -19.13 -0.48
N LEU A 146 -8.24 -17.87 -0.71
CA LEU A 146 -7.52 -16.98 -1.62
C LEU A 146 -6.04 -16.85 -1.23
N TYR A 147 -5.74 -16.73 0.06
CA TYR A 147 -4.39 -16.56 0.60
C TYR A 147 -3.70 -17.87 1.01
N ARG A 148 -4.29 -19.04 0.74
CA ARG A 148 -3.70 -20.34 1.12
C ARG A 148 -2.39 -20.66 0.36
N THR A 149 -2.17 -20.04 -0.80
CA THR A 149 -1.11 -20.42 -1.74
C THR A 149 0.25 -19.81 -1.39
#